data_AF-A0A512PC82-F1
#
_entry.id   AF-A0A512PC82-F1
#
_cell.length_a   1.000
_cell.length_b   1.000
_cell.length_c   1.000
_cell.angle_alpha   90.00
_cell.angle_beta   90.00
_cell.angle_gamma   90.00
#
_symmetry.space_group_name_H-M   'P 1'
#
loop_
_entity.id
_entity.type
_entity.pdbx_description
1 polymer ?
#
loop_
_entity_poly.entity_id
_entity_poly.type
_entity_poly.pdbx_seq_one_letter_code
_entity_poly.pdbx_strand_id
1 'polypeptide(L)'
;MPEPDLHPWYRALIDRPARWALGRQLRDLPRPHHLGLIMDGNRRWARAHGSDDPRVGHSAGAEHLETVLGWCDRTGVERVSVYVMSVDNLTKRDGGEVDHLLHLLETTIPGYLSRPGGR
;
A
#
# COMPACT_ATOMS: atom_id res chain seq x y z
N MET A 1 20.37 -3.48 -5.48
CA MET A 1 19.17 -2.81 -6.02
C MET A 1 19.33 -1.33 -5.70
N PRO A 2 19.41 -0.42 -6.69
CA PRO A 2 19.55 0.99 -6.38
C PRO A 2 18.19 1.50 -5.86
N GLU A 3 18.24 2.24 -4.75
CA GLU A 3 17.09 2.92 -4.13
C GLU A 3 16.37 3.82 -5.17
N PRO A 4 15.03 3.91 -5.14
CA PRO A 4 14.30 4.81 -6.03
C PRO A 4 14.74 6.26 -5.79
N ASP A 5 14.76 7.05 -6.86
CA ASP A 5 15.11 8.46 -6.93
C ASP A 5 14.05 9.33 -6.26
N LEU A 6 13.94 9.23 -4.93
CA LEU A 6 13.01 10.02 -4.14
C LEU A 6 13.35 11.51 -4.27
N HIS A 7 12.34 12.30 -4.63
CA HIS A 7 12.44 13.74 -4.82
C HIS A 7 13.05 14.43 -3.57
N PRO A 8 13.94 15.43 -3.71
CA PRO A 8 14.66 16.05 -2.60
C PRO A 8 13.80 16.52 -1.40
N TRP A 9 12.58 17.02 -1.63
CA TRP A 9 11.67 17.40 -0.53
C TRP A 9 11.15 16.20 0.27
N TYR A 10 11.06 15.01 -0.34
CA TYR A 10 10.69 13.77 0.35
C TYR A 10 11.84 13.26 1.21
N ARG A 11 13.08 13.37 0.73
CA ARG A 11 14.28 13.13 1.54
C ARG A 11 14.39 14.12 2.70
N ALA A 12 14.05 15.39 2.47
CA ALA A 12 14.03 16.44 3.49
C ALA A 12 12.94 16.23 4.56
N LEU A 13 11.80 15.62 4.19
CA LEU A 13 10.75 15.23 5.15
C LEU A 13 11.18 14.08 6.08
N ILE A 14 12.23 13.36 5.67
CA ILE A 14 12.69 12.11 6.27
C ILE A 14 14.20 12.20 6.57
N ASP A 15 14.69 13.36 6.99
CA ASP A 15 15.98 13.38 7.67
C ASP A 15 15.81 12.71 9.05
N ARG A 16 16.85 12.03 9.56
CA ARG A 16 16.81 11.38 10.88
C ARG A 16 16.33 12.29 12.01
N PRO A 17 16.71 13.59 12.05
CA PRO A 17 16.18 14.54 13.02
C PRO A 17 14.68 14.79 12.87
N ALA A 18 14.17 14.89 11.63
CA ALA A 18 12.74 15.12 11.36
C ALA A 18 11.89 13.93 11.78
N ARG A 19 12.31 12.70 11.43
CA ARG A 19 11.67 11.45 11.91
C ARG A 19 11.66 11.37 13.43
N TRP A 20 12.77 11.73 14.08
CA TRP A 20 12.87 11.73 15.54
C TRP A 20 11.94 12.77 16.19
N ALA A 21 11.90 14.00 15.65
CA ALA A 21 11.04 15.08 16.13
C ALA A 21 9.56 14.72 15.97
N LEU A 22 9.16 14.19 14.81
CA LEU A 22 7.81 13.69 14.57
C LEU A 22 7.46 12.55 15.53
N GLY A 23 8.37 11.59 15.72
CA GLY A 23 8.17 10.49 16.68
C GLY A 23 7.99 10.98 18.12
N ARG A 24 8.61 12.11 18.51
CA ARG A 24 8.33 12.77 19.80
C ARG A 24 6.94 13.38 19.85
N GLN A 25 6.54 14.11 18.80
CA GLN A 25 5.23 14.76 18.74
C GLN A 25 4.07 13.77 18.77
N LEU A 26 4.25 12.59 18.16
CA LEU A 26 3.21 11.56 18.07
C LEU A 26 3.16 10.62 19.30
N ARG A 27 4.16 10.67 20.19
CA ARG A 27 4.34 9.67 21.27
C ARG A 27 3.12 9.56 22.20
N ASP A 28 2.56 10.70 22.56
CA ASP A 28 1.50 10.82 23.55
C ASP A 28 0.13 11.08 22.90
N LEU A 29 0.05 11.02 21.57
CA LEU A 29 -1.20 11.17 20.86
C LEU A 29 -1.95 9.83 20.78
N PRO A 30 -3.30 9.86 20.78
CA PRO A 30 -4.10 8.67 20.53
C PRO A 30 -3.73 8.03 19.19
N ARG A 31 -3.63 6.70 19.18
CA ARG A 31 -3.40 5.94 17.94
C ARG A 31 -4.74 5.63 17.26
N PRO A 32 -4.81 5.67 15.92
CA PRO A 32 -6.01 5.25 15.22
C PRO A 32 -6.17 3.73 15.36
N HIS A 33 -7.37 3.29 15.75
CA HIS A 33 -7.71 1.86 15.82
C HIS A 33 -8.17 1.31 14.46
N HIS A 34 -8.52 2.18 13.50
CA HIS A 34 -8.99 1.80 12.17
C HIS A 34 -8.44 2.74 11.11
N LEU A 35 -7.82 2.18 10.07
CA LEU A 35 -7.35 2.90 8.89
C LEU A 35 -8.20 2.54 7.65
N GLY A 36 -8.70 3.56 6.95
CA GLY A 36 -9.26 3.41 5.60
C GLY A 36 -8.22 3.73 4.53
N LEU A 37 -8.02 2.84 3.57
CA LEU A 37 -7.02 2.98 2.51
C LEU A 37 -7.68 2.91 1.14
N ILE A 38 -7.36 3.87 0.26
CA ILE A 38 -7.71 3.83 -1.17
C ILE A 38 -6.43 3.59 -1.95
N MET A 39 -6.32 2.44 -2.61
CA MET A 39 -5.12 2.06 -3.38
C MET A 39 -5.24 2.53 -4.83
N ASP A 40 -5.15 3.83 -5.04
CA ASP A 40 -5.15 4.45 -6.36
C ASP A 40 -3.71 4.66 -6.87
N GLY A 41 -3.57 4.80 -8.19
CA GLY A 41 -2.31 5.17 -8.83
C GLY A 41 -1.57 4.02 -9.49
N ASN A 42 -1.96 2.77 -9.27
CA ASN A 42 -1.28 1.57 -9.80
C ASN A 42 -0.94 1.65 -11.30
N ARG A 43 -1.90 2.04 -12.14
CA ARG A 43 -1.68 2.20 -13.59
C ARG A 43 -0.72 3.34 -13.92
N ARG A 44 -0.77 4.46 -13.17
CA ARG A 44 0.15 5.59 -13.35
C ARG A 44 1.57 5.21 -12.91
N TRP A 45 1.68 4.46 -11.83
CA TRP A 45 2.94 3.92 -11.33
C TRP A 45 3.58 2.98 -12.35
N ALA A 46 2.81 2.05 -12.93
CA ALA A 46 3.32 1.13 -13.97
C ALA A 46 3.92 1.90 -15.15
N ARG A 47 3.20 2.91 -15.66
CA ARG A 47 3.67 3.75 -16.77
C ARG A 47 4.93 4.53 -16.43
N ALA A 48 5.00 5.09 -15.22
CA ALA A 48 6.19 5.78 -14.73
C ALA A 48 7.40 4.83 -14.63
N HIS A 49 7.17 3.52 -14.49
CA HIS A 49 8.19 2.47 -14.43
C HIS A 49 8.34 1.72 -15.77
N GLY A 50 7.90 2.30 -16.89
CA GLY A 50 8.14 1.77 -18.23
C GLY A 50 7.22 0.62 -18.64
N SER A 51 6.09 0.43 -17.95
CA SER A 51 5.10 -0.60 -18.29
C SER A 51 3.72 0.01 -18.54
N ASP A 52 3.16 -0.25 -19.73
CA ASP A 52 1.76 0.06 -20.03
C ASP A 52 0.79 -1.03 -19.55
N ASP A 53 1.30 -2.20 -19.13
CA ASP A 53 0.46 -3.28 -18.59
C ASP A 53 -0.04 -2.91 -17.17
N PRO A 54 -1.37 -2.74 -16.98
CA PRO A 54 -1.95 -2.44 -15.67
C PRO A 54 -1.64 -3.48 -14.59
N ARG A 55 -1.46 -4.74 -14.98
CA ARG A 55 -1.22 -5.87 -14.06
C ARG A 55 0.08 -5.69 -13.29
N VAL A 56 1.09 -5.10 -13.92
CA VAL A 56 2.37 -4.74 -13.26
C VAL A 56 2.13 -3.76 -12.13
N GLY A 57 1.32 -2.73 -12.36
CA GLY A 57 0.97 -1.74 -11.34
C GLY A 57 0.14 -2.33 -10.21
N HIS A 58 -0.79 -3.24 -10.53
CA HIS A 58 -1.61 -3.91 -9.52
C HIS A 58 -0.78 -4.83 -8.63
N SER A 59 0.16 -5.59 -9.20
CA SER A 59 1.08 -6.43 -8.43
C SER A 59 1.97 -5.60 -7.51
N ALA A 60 2.51 -4.47 -7.99
CA ALA A 60 3.27 -3.54 -7.15
C ALA A 60 2.41 -2.92 -6.03
N GLY A 61 1.14 -2.62 -6.32
CA GLY A 61 0.18 -2.16 -5.32
C GLY A 61 -0.10 -3.20 -4.24
N ALA A 62 -0.19 -4.48 -4.61
CA ALA A 62 -0.38 -5.58 -3.66
C ALA A 62 0.85 -5.76 -2.74
N GLU A 63 2.06 -5.70 -3.29
CA GLU A 63 3.30 -5.72 -2.49
C GLU A 63 3.38 -4.53 -1.53
N HIS A 64 2.97 -3.34 -2.01
CA HIS A 64 2.92 -2.15 -1.16
C HIS A 64 1.90 -2.28 -0.03
N LEU A 65 0.74 -2.91 -0.30
CA LEU A 65 -0.27 -3.17 0.72
C LEU A 65 0.30 -4.02 1.86
N GLU A 66 1.05 -5.09 1.57
CA GLU A 66 1.71 -5.89 2.62
C GLU A 66 2.61 -5.05 3.51
N THR A 67 3.35 -4.10 2.92
CA THR A 67 4.21 -3.17 3.66
C THR A 67 3.40 -2.28 4.61
N VAL A 68 2.29 -1.72 4.12
CA VAL A 68 1.39 -0.86 4.91
C VAL A 68 0.72 -1.64 6.04
N LEU A 69 0.26 -2.86 5.77
CA LEU A 69 -0.31 -3.73 6.80
C LEU A 69 0.72 -4.06 7.88
N GLY A 70 1.97 -4.33 7.50
CA GLY A 70 3.07 -4.49 8.46
C GLY A 70 3.35 -3.23 9.30
N TRP A 71 3.16 -2.02 8.76
CA TRP A 71 3.21 -0.79 9.56
C TRP A 71 2.06 -0.70 10.55
N CYS A 72 0.84 -1.05 10.12
CA CYS A 72 -0.36 -1.06 10.95
C CYS A 72 -0.17 -2.00 12.15
N ASP A 73 0.33 -3.22 11.92
CA ASP A 73 0.64 -4.19 12.97
C ASP A 73 1.65 -3.64 13.98
N ARG A 74 2.80 -3.14 13.52
CA ARG A 74 3.85 -2.57 14.38
C ARG A 74 3.40 -1.33 15.16
N THR A 75 2.41 -0.60 14.66
CA THR A 75 1.90 0.62 15.28
C THR A 75 0.64 0.40 16.11
N GLY A 76 0.08 -0.82 16.12
CA GLY A 76 -1.12 -1.16 16.89
C GLY A 76 -2.42 -0.67 16.27
N VAL A 77 -2.45 -0.46 14.95
CA VAL A 77 -3.70 -0.21 14.21
C VAL A 77 -4.42 -1.54 14.03
N GLU A 78 -5.51 -1.73 14.76
CA GLU A 78 -6.22 -3.02 14.85
C GLU A 78 -7.02 -3.39 13.59
N ARG A 79 -7.47 -2.39 12.82
CA ARG A 79 -8.37 -2.60 11.67
C ARG A 79 -7.88 -1.83 10.47
N VAL A 80 -7.95 -2.45 9.30
CA VAL A 80 -7.65 -1.79 8.03
C VAL A 80 -8.75 -2.15 7.03
N SER A 81 -9.38 -1.14 6.44
CA SER A 81 -10.31 -1.30 5.32
C SER A 81 -9.66 -0.80 4.05
N VAL A 82 -9.57 -1.67 3.04
CA VAL A 82 -8.92 -1.34 1.77
C VAL A 82 -9.96 -1.26 0.67
N TYR A 83 -10.01 -0.12 -0.02
CA TYR A 83 -10.80 0.06 -1.22
C TYR A 83 -9.99 -0.38 -2.44
N VAL A 84 -10.24 -1.62 -2.86
CA VAL A 84 -9.47 -2.26 -3.94
C VAL A 84 -10.12 -2.02 -5.30
N MET A 85 -11.45 -2.00 -5.36
CA MET A 85 -12.17 -1.97 -6.63
C MET A 85 -13.55 -1.32 -6.51
N SER A 86 -13.89 -0.45 -7.47
CA SER A 86 -15.23 0.14 -7.61
C SER A 86 -16.11 -0.66 -8.58
N VAL A 87 -17.43 -0.45 -8.54
CA VAL A 87 -18.38 -1.01 -9.52
C VAL A 87 -18.05 -0.56 -10.95
N ASP A 88 -17.64 0.69 -11.11
CA ASP A 88 -17.19 1.21 -12.40
C ASP A 88 -15.92 0.51 -12.89
N ASN A 89 -15.01 0.14 -11.99
CA ASN A 89 -13.82 -0.62 -12.34
C ASN A 89 -14.15 -2.06 -12.74
N LEU A 90 -15.15 -2.67 -12.13
CA LEU A 90 -15.62 -4.00 -12.52
C LEU A 90 -16.26 -4.01 -13.92
N THR A 91 -16.99 -2.94 -14.26
CA THR A 91 -17.80 -2.90 -15.50
C THR A 91 -17.06 -2.33 -16.70
N LYS A 92 -16.04 -1.48 -16.50
CA LYS A 92 -15.35 -0.75 -17.59
C LYS A 92 -13.94 -1.24 -17.91
N ARG A 93 -13.34 -2.09 -17.08
CA ARG A 93 -11.97 -2.60 -17.30
C ARG A 93 -11.99 -3.87 -18.15
N ASP A 94 -10.84 -4.17 -18.75
CA ASP A 94 -10.66 -5.43 -19.47
C ASP A 94 -10.83 -6.63 -18.52
N GLY A 95 -11.45 -7.71 -19.01
CA GLY A 95 -11.73 -8.89 -18.20
C GLY A 95 -10.47 -9.51 -17.60
N GLY A 96 -9.39 -9.59 -18.38
CA GLY A 96 -8.11 -10.13 -17.90
C GLY A 96 -7.44 -9.26 -16.85
N GLU A 97 -7.69 -7.94 -16.86
CA GLU A 97 -7.24 -7.05 -15.80
C GLU A 97 -8.03 -7.25 -14.50
N VAL A 98 -9.35 -7.44 -14.60
CA VAL A 98 -10.23 -7.70 -13.45
C VAL A 98 -9.88 -9.04 -12.82
N ASP A 99 -9.71 -10.08 -13.63
CA ASP A 99 -9.34 -11.43 -13.16
C ASP A 99 -7.99 -11.42 -12.42
N HIS A 100 -7.00 -10.69 -12.95
CA HIS A 100 -5.71 -10.52 -12.30
C HIS A 100 -5.83 -9.82 -10.94
N LEU A 101 -6.66 -8.78 -10.85
CA LEU A 101 -6.91 -8.07 -9.59
C LEU A 101 -7.57 -8.95 -8.53
N LEU A 102 -8.58 -9.74 -8.93
CA LEU A 102 -9.23 -10.69 -8.04
C LEU A 102 -8.24 -11.77 -7.57
N HIS A 103 -7.41 -12.30 -8.48
CA HIS A 103 -6.38 -13.26 -8.14
C HIS A 103 -5.36 -12.70 -7.13
N LEU A 104 -4.94 -11.43 -7.29
CA LEU A 104 -4.06 -10.78 -6.32
C LEU A 104 -4.71 -10.67 -4.94
N LEU A 105 -6.02 -10.40 -4.86
CA LEU A 105 -6.73 -10.35 -3.59
C LEU A 105 -6.78 -11.72 -2.91
N GLU A 106 -7.09 -12.76 -3.68
CA GLU A 106 -7.17 -14.14 -3.21
C GLU A 106 -5.81 -14.70 -2.75
N THR A 107 -4.70 -14.12 -3.20
CA THR A 107 -3.34 -14.59 -2.84
C THR A 107 -2.70 -13.73 -1.75
N THR A 108 -2.79 -12.40 -1.86
CA THR A 108 -2.13 -11.44 -0.96
C THR A 108 -2.73 -11.48 0.45
N ILE A 109 -4.06 -11.49 0.56
CA ILE A 109 -4.73 -11.46 1.87
C ILE A 109 -4.44 -12.74 2.67
N PRO A 110 -4.65 -13.96 2.12
CA PRO A 110 -4.30 -15.18 2.84
C PRO A 110 -2.81 -15.29 3.13
N GLY A 111 -1.94 -14.84 2.21
CA GLY A 111 -0.50 -14.78 2.40
C GLY A 111 -0.12 -13.95 3.62
N TYR A 112 -0.71 -12.77 3.78
CA TYR A 112 -0.50 -11.90 4.94
C TYR A 112 -1.04 -12.53 6.24
N LEU A 113 -2.27 -13.02 6.23
CA LEU A 113 -2.93 -13.60 7.42
C LEU A 113 -2.25 -14.88 7.93
N SER A 114 -1.60 -15.64 7.04
CA SER A 114 -0.91 -16.87 7.40
C SER A 114 0.44 -16.63 8.11
N ARG A 115 0.92 -15.38 8.18
CA ARG A 115 2.20 -15.05 8.83
C ARG A 115 2.03 -15.01 10.35
N PRO A 116 3.00 -15.54 11.13
CA PRO A 116 3.00 -15.36 12.57
C PRO A 116 3.07 -13.87 12.91
N GLY A 117 2.00 -13.34 13.53
CA GLY A 117 1.83 -11.91 13.80
C GLY A 117 0.66 -11.25 13.05
N GLY A 118 0.12 -11.87 12.00
CA GLY A 118 -1.13 -11.42 11.39
C GLY A 118 -2.32 -11.72 12.30
N ARG A 119 -2.69 -10.76 13.15
CA ARG A 119 -3.92 -10.80 13.96
C ARG A 119 -4.96 -9.86 13.38
#